data_AF-R1GC10-F1
#
_entry.id   AF-R1GC10-F1
#
_cell.length_a   1.000
_cell.length_b   1.000
_cell.length_c   1.000
_cell.angle_alpha   90.00
_cell.angle_beta   90.00
_cell.angle_gamma   90.00
#
_symmetry.space_group_name_H-M   'P 1'
#
loop_
_entity.id
_entity.type
_entity.pdbx_description
1 polymer ?
#
loop_
_entity_poly.entity_id
_entity_poly.type
_entity_poly.pdbx_seq_one_letter_code
_entity_poly.pdbx_strand_id
1 'polypeptide(L)'
;MATKLRFRALKEKAKLRGKEEEHEEANSWSNRDLIPLPPSRRTWGWFHFFGYWTINSLNVSNWQSPNTFLTYGLSVPQSLCVIVVGRALICFFSTLVAWCGLRWHIGFTIQNRYTWGMRGSYIPLLQRILLNFIWCAVQCESGPNPPLSLADHQNRLERR
;
A
#
# COMPACT_ATOMS: atom_id res chain seq x y z
N MET A 1 37.56 -15.49 6.50
CA MET A 1 37.90 -14.09 6.87
C MET A 1 37.47 -13.07 5.81
N ALA A 2 37.63 -13.36 4.51
CA ALA A 2 37.26 -12.48 3.38
C ALA A 2 35.77 -12.11 3.27
N THR A 3 34.85 -13.00 3.68
CA THR A 3 33.40 -12.75 3.61
C THR A 3 32.95 -11.63 4.55
N LYS A 4 33.51 -11.57 5.77
CA LYS A 4 33.21 -10.49 6.74
C LYS A 4 33.70 -9.13 6.23
N LEU A 5 34.83 -9.11 5.53
CA LEU A 5 35.38 -7.89 4.91
C LEU A 5 34.52 -7.40 3.73
N ARG A 6 34.03 -8.31 2.88
CA ARG A 6 33.08 -7.98 1.80
C ARG A 6 31.76 -7.43 2.35
N PHE A 7 31.19 -8.04 3.39
CA PHE A 7 29.98 -7.54 4.05
C PHE A 7 30.20 -6.17 4.70
N ARG A 8 31.37 -5.91 5.28
CA ARG A 8 31.72 -4.61 5.87
C ARG A 8 31.88 -3.53 4.80
N ALA A 9 32.52 -3.85 3.67
CA ALA A 9 32.65 -2.95 2.53
C ALA A 9 31.29 -2.64 1.86
N LEU A 10 30.39 -3.64 1.78
CA LEU A 10 29.02 -3.44 1.30
C LEU A 10 28.22 -2.54 2.25
N LYS A 11 28.39 -2.75 3.56
CA LYS A 11 27.75 -1.95 4.62
C LYS A 11 28.22 -0.50 4.62
N GLU A 12 29.49 -0.25 4.33
CA GLU A 12 30.05 1.10 4.17
C GLU A 12 29.57 1.78 2.88
N LYS A 13 29.48 1.05 1.75
CA LYS A 13 28.91 1.59 0.50
C LYS A 13 27.40 1.80 0.54
N ALA A 14 26.68 1.04 1.37
CA ALA A 14 25.25 1.22 1.61
C ALA A 14 24.94 2.36 2.60
N LYS A 15 25.96 2.92 3.26
CA LYS A 15 25.81 4.08 4.13
C LYS A 15 25.73 5.34 3.26
N LEU A 16 24.50 5.73 2.94
CA LEU A 16 24.22 6.99 2.24
C LEU A 16 24.80 8.14 3.09
N ARG A 17 25.78 8.87 2.53
CA ARG A 17 26.33 10.09 3.15
C ARG A 17 25.23 11.14 3.20
N GLY A 18 24.71 11.42 4.40
CA GLY A 18 23.90 12.60 4.67
C GLY A 18 24.73 13.85 4.46
N LYS A 19 24.17 14.87 3.83
CA LYS A 19 24.79 16.21 3.77
C LYS A 19 24.55 16.88 5.13
N GLU A 20 25.61 17.33 5.78
CA GLU A 20 25.63 17.91 7.13
C GLU A 20 24.87 19.24 7.28
N GLU A 21 24.31 19.80 6.21
CA GLU A 21 23.67 21.13 6.23
C GLU A 21 22.23 21.16 6.79
N GLU A 22 21.61 20.00 7.07
CA GLU A 22 20.17 19.92 7.40
C GLU A 22 19.84 19.14 8.69
N HIS A 23 20.78 19.03 9.65
CA HIS A 23 20.58 18.26 10.90
C HIS A 23 20.03 16.83 10.67
N GLU A 24 20.45 16.18 9.58
CA GLU A 24 20.05 14.82 9.20
C GLU A 24 21.02 13.79 9.79
N GLU A 25 20.86 13.43 11.07
CA GLU A 25 21.54 12.24 11.60
C GLU A 25 20.91 10.97 11.01
N ALA A 26 21.54 10.42 9.98
CA ALA A 26 21.16 9.15 9.36
C ALA A 26 21.50 7.96 10.28
N ASN A 27 20.65 7.74 11.30
CA ASN A 27 20.68 6.56 12.15
C ASN A 27 19.78 5.45 11.55
N SER A 28 19.87 4.20 12.01
CA SER A 28 19.00 3.08 11.60
C SER A 28 17.49 3.36 11.73
N TRP A 29 17.13 4.46 12.43
CA TRP A 29 15.78 4.87 12.77
C TRP A 29 15.32 6.14 12.05
N SER A 30 16.26 6.90 11.46
CA SER A 30 16.02 8.18 10.78
C SER A 30 16.53 8.06 9.35
N ASN A 31 15.60 8.02 8.40
CA ASN A 31 15.92 7.95 6.96
C ASN A 31 15.43 9.24 6.29
N ARG A 32 16.05 9.61 5.17
CA ARG A 32 15.68 10.80 4.39
C ARG A 32 14.21 10.81 3.96
N ASP A 33 13.65 9.62 3.77
CA ASP A 33 12.24 9.39 3.42
C ASP A 33 11.27 9.47 4.62
N LEU A 34 11.79 9.46 5.86
CA LEU A 34 11.00 9.59 7.08
C LEU A 34 10.84 11.05 7.53
N ILE A 35 11.63 11.96 6.98
CA ILE A 35 11.59 13.37 7.38
C ILE A 35 10.36 14.01 6.74
N PRO A 36 9.55 14.77 7.51
CA PRO A 36 8.33 15.37 7.00
C PRO A 36 8.65 16.24 5.77
N LEU A 37 7.91 16.00 4.68
CA LEU A 37 8.22 16.65 3.41
C LEU A 37 8.12 18.18 3.52
N PRO A 38 9.17 18.93 3.10
CA PRO A 38 9.13 20.38 3.11
C PRO A 38 8.01 20.90 2.21
N PRO A 39 7.39 22.06 2.51
CA PRO A 39 6.25 22.61 1.76
C PRO A 39 6.49 22.72 0.24
N SER A 40 7.74 22.96 -0.18
CA SER A 40 8.15 23.08 -1.57
C SER A 40 8.06 21.79 -2.39
N ARG A 41 7.99 20.60 -1.75
CA ARG A 41 7.89 19.29 -2.43
C ARG A 41 6.46 18.72 -2.44
N ARG A 42 5.45 19.50 -2.02
CA ARG A 42 4.04 19.08 -1.98
C ARG A 42 3.35 19.34 -3.31
N THR A 43 3.56 18.45 -4.29
CA THR A 43 2.96 18.56 -5.63
C THR A 43 1.55 17.94 -5.72
N TRP A 44 1.06 17.31 -4.64
CA TRP A 44 -0.20 16.58 -4.64
C TRP A 44 -1.39 17.51 -4.35
N GLY A 45 -2.08 17.93 -5.40
CA GLY A 45 -3.33 18.71 -5.31
C GLY A 45 -4.59 17.85 -5.24
N TRP A 46 -5.74 18.52 -5.08
CA TRP A 46 -7.06 17.88 -4.99
C TRP A 46 -7.40 16.99 -6.20
N PHE A 47 -6.99 17.38 -7.41
CA PHE A 47 -7.24 16.58 -8.62
C PHE A 47 -6.55 15.21 -8.56
N HIS A 48 -5.29 15.16 -8.11
CA HIS A 48 -4.56 13.90 -7.97
C HIS A 48 -5.16 13.01 -6.88
N PHE A 49 -5.67 13.62 -5.80
CA PHE A 49 -6.38 12.89 -4.76
C PHE A 49 -7.65 12.21 -5.30
N PHE A 50 -8.53 12.95 -5.99
CA PHE A 50 -9.74 12.37 -6.58
C PHE A 50 -9.44 11.33 -7.66
N GLY A 51 -8.42 11.58 -8.50
CA GLY A 51 -7.97 10.62 -9.52
C GLY A 51 -7.52 9.30 -8.89
N TYR A 52 -6.71 9.37 -7.82
CA TYR A 52 -6.23 8.19 -7.11
C TYR A 52 -7.38 7.36 -6.52
N TRP A 53 -8.33 8.00 -5.83
CA TRP A 53 -9.47 7.29 -5.23
C TRP A 53 -10.45 6.72 -6.25
N THR A 54 -10.61 7.40 -7.38
CA THR A 54 -11.42 6.89 -8.50
C THR A 54 -10.81 5.60 -9.05
N ILE A 55 -9.49 5.59 -9.32
CA ILE A 55 -8.78 4.40 -9.81
C ILE A 55 -8.85 3.26 -8.78
N ASN A 56 -8.67 3.56 -7.49
CA ASN A 56 -8.78 2.56 -6.43
C ASN A 56 -10.18 1.94 -6.33
N SER A 57 -11.23 2.71 -6.61
CA SER A 57 -12.63 2.23 -6.59
C SER A 57 -12.97 1.37 -7.81
N LEU A 58 -12.24 1.53 -8.92
CA LEU A 58 -12.39 0.77 -10.16
C LEU A 58 -11.63 -0.56 -10.12
N ASN A 59 -11.81 -1.33 -9.05
CA ASN A 59 -11.26 -2.69 -8.94
C ASN A 59 -12.39 -3.74 -8.99
N VAL A 60 -12.14 -4.84 -9.69
CA VAL A 60 -13.11 -5.93 -9.88
C VAL A 60 -13.63 -6.48 -8.55
N SER A 61 -12.76 -6.57 -7.54
CA SER A 61 -13.13 -7.05 -6.20
C SER A 61 -14.18 -6.16 -5.50
N ASN A 62 -14.12 -4.82 -5.62
CA ASN A 62 -15.19 -3.97 -5.06
C ASN A 62 -16.51 -4.17 -5.81
N TRP A 63 -16.48 -4.42 -7.12
CA TRP A 63 -17.66 -4.58 -7.94
C TRP A 63 -18.36 -5.93 -7.70
N GLN A 64 -17.61 -6.94 -7.25
CA GLN A 64 -18.17 -8.23 -6.86
C GLN A 64 -18.75 -8.24 -5.43
N SER A 65 -18.35 -7.29 -4.58
CA SER A 65 -18.78 -7.25 -3.18
C SER A 65 -20.31 -7.15 -2.98
N PRO A 66 -21.11 -6.44 -3.81
CA PRO A 66 -22.56 -6.43 -3.68
C PRO A 66 -23.23 -7.78 -3.95
N ASN A 67 -22.63 -8.61 -4.80
CA ASN A 67 -23.21 -9.90 -5.20
C ASN A 67 -23.30 -10.88 -4.03
N THR A 68 -22.36 -10.81 -3.08
CA THR A 68 -22.36 -11.70 -1.92
C THR A 68 -23.58 -11.45 -1.03
N PHE A 69 -23.99 -10.19 -0.82
CA PHE A 69 -25.18 -9.86 -0.02
C PHE A 69 -26.49 -10.35 -0.65
N LEU A 70 -26.56 -10.36 -1.98
CA LEU A 70 -27.71 -10.93 -2.70
C LEU A 70 -27.77 -12.46 -2.53
N THR A 71 -26.61 -13.14 -2.54
CA THR A 71 -26.53 -14.58 -2.27
C THR A 71 -26.98 -14.94 -0.84
N TYR A 72 -26.82 -14.03 0.13
CA TYR A 72 -27.34 -14.20 1.49
C TYR A 72 -28.86 -14.02 1.62
N GLY A 73 -29.57 -13.73 0.51
CA GLY A 73 -31.03 -13.65 0.49
C GLY A 73 -31.61 -12.29 0.89
N LEU A 74 -30.78 -11.25 1.00
CA LEU A 74 -31.27 -9.89 1.28
C LEU A 74 -31.89 -9.26 0.02
N SER A 75 -32.98 -8.52 0.21
CA SER A 75 -33.56 -7.73 -0.88
C SER A 75 -32.59 -6.64 -1.36
N VAL A 76 -32.63 -6.31 -2.65
CA VAL A 76 -31.79 -5.27 -3.28
C VAL A 76 -31.73 -3.95 -2.47
N PRO A 77 -32.87 -3.37 -2.01
CA PRO A 77 -32.81 -2.14 -1.21
C PRO A 77 -32.17 -2.32 0.17
N GLN A 78 -32.34 -3.48 0.81
CA GLN A 78 -31.69 -3.77 2.10
C GLN A 78 -30.18 -3.94 1.94
N SER A 79 -29.74 -4.67 0.91
CA SER A 79 -28.31 -4.85 0.60
C SER A 79 -27.62 -3.51 0.31
N LEU A 80 -28.27 -2.63 -0.47
CA LEU A 80 -27.75 -1.28 -0.72
C LEU A 80 -27.63 -0.45 0.56
N CYS A 81 -28.63 -0.48 1.43
CA CYS A 81 -28.60 0.23 2.70
C CYS A 81 -27.42 -0.22 3.57
N VAL A 82 -27.20 -1.54 3.70
CA VAL A 82 -26.07 -2.10 4.47
C VAL A 82 -24.73 -1.66 3.88
N ILE A 83 -24.57 -1.70 2.56
CA ILE A 83 -23.33 -1.26 1.89
C ILE A 83 -23.07 0.22 2.14
N VAL A 84 -24.08 1.08 2.02
CA VAL A 84 -23.95 2.52 2.23
C VAL A 84 -23.56 2.82 3.67
N VAL A 85 -24.23 2.21 4.65
CA VAL A 85 -23.91 2.38 6.08
C VAL A 85 -22.49 1.88 6.38
N GLY A 86 -22.12 0.71 5.87
CA GLY A 86 -20.77 0.17 6.04
C GLY A 86 -19.70 1.10 5.46
N ARG A 87 -19.90 1.59 4.23
CA ARG A 87 -18.98 2.54 3.58
C ARG A 87 -18.92 3.89 4.31
N ALA A 88 -20.03 4.36 4.86
CA ALA A 88 -20.07 5.59 5.67
C ALA A 88 -19.24 5.45 6.96
N LEU A 89 -19.37 4.33 7.67
CA LEU A 89 -18.56 4.05 8.86
C LEU A 89 -17.07 3.95 8.53
N ILE A 90 -16.71 3.25 7.45
CA ILE A 90 -15.32 3.16 6.97
C ILE A 90 -14.78 4.56 6.64
N CYS A 91 -15.57 5.39 5.96
CA CYS A 91 -15.20 6.76 5.62
C CYS A 91 -14.95 7.60 6.88
N PHE A 92 -15.80 7.47 7.89
CA PHE A 92 -15.66 8.18 9.17
C PHE A 92 -14.35 7.81 9.87
N PHE A 93 -14.08 6.52 10.08
CA PHE A 93 -12.83 6.07 10.70
C PHE A 93 -11.59 6.42 9.87
N SER A 94 -11.67 6.26 8.55
CA SER A 94 -10.59 6.65 7.64
C SER A 94 -10.26 8.13 7.73
N THR A 95 -11.27 9.00 7.81
CA THR A 95 -11.09 10.45 7.95
C THR A 95 -10.40 10.80 9.27
N LEU A 96 -10.77 10.16 10.38
CA LEU A 96 -10.11 10.37 11.67
C LEU A 96 -8.62 10.00 11.63
N VAL A 97 -8.29 8.88 11.00
CA VAL A 97 -6.90 8.43 10.84
C VAL A 97 -6.14 9.36 9.88
N ALA A 98 -6.77 9.79 8.78
CA ALA A 98 -6.20 10.69 7.80
C ALA A 98 -5.92 12.09 8.38
N TRP A 99 -6.78 12.58 9.28
CA TRP A 99 -6.61 13.88 9.93
C TRP A 99 -5.29 13.97 10.70
N CYS A 100 -4.92 12.90 11.43
CA CYS A 100 -3.64 12.81 12.12
C CYS A 100 -2.46 12.85 11.13
N GLY A 101 -2.55 12.12 10.02
CA GLY A 101 -1.52 12.12 8.98
C GLY A 101 -1.38 13.48 8.28
N LEU A 102 -2.49 14.20 8.06
CA LEU A 102 -2.51 15.50 7.39
C LEU A 102 -1.95 16.62 8.27
N ARG A 103 -2.31 16.66 9.57
CA ARG A 103 -1.87 17.73 10.49
C ARG A 103 -0.37 17.68 10.76
N TRP A 104 0.16 16.48 10.94
CA TRP A 104 1.58 16.31 11.28
C TRP A 104 2.46 16.05 10.05
N HIS A 105 1.86 15.80 8.88
CA HIS A 105 2.55 15.44 7.64
C HIS A 105 3.46 14.21 7.80
N ILE A 106 2.97 13.25 8.60
CA ILE A 106 3.69 12.05 8.98
C ILE A 106 3.14 10.85 8.22
N GLY A 107 4.03 10.00 7.69
CA GLY A 107 3.64 8.74 7.03
C GLY A 107 3.18 7.66 8.00
N PHE A 108 2.43 6.67 7.50
CA PHE A 108 1.89 5.56 8.29
C PHE A 108 2.96 4.84 9.13
N THR A 109 4.19 4.71 8.62
CA THR A 109 5.29 4.02 9.30
C THR A 109 5.70 4.68 10.62
N ILE A 110 5.60 6.01 10.71
CA ILE A 110 5.92 6.77 11.92
C ILE A 110 4.73 6.80 12.87
N GLN A 111 3.50 6.96 12.34
CA GLN A 111 2.28 6.86 13.16
C GLN A 111 2.21 5.50 13.87
N ASN A 112 2.58 4.43 13.18
CA ASN A 112 2.66 3.09 13.75
C ASN A 112 3.72 2.96 14.86
N ARG A 113 4.87 3.64 14.72
CA ARG A 113 5.93 3.67 15.75
C ARG A 113 5.51 4.46 16.99
N TYR A 114 4.68 5.49 16.84
CA TYR A 114 4.13 6.25 17.97
C TYR A 114 3.21 5.37 18.84
N THR A 115 2.35 4.56 18.21
CA THR A 115 1.39 3.72 18.95
C THR A 115 2.01 2.44 19.53
N TRP A 116 2.89 1.76 18.78
CA TRP A 116 3.41 0.43 19.15
C TRP A 116 4.86 0.44 19.68
N GLY A 117 5.49 1.61 19.69
CA GLY A 117 6.91 1.77 20.00
C GLY A 117 7.85 1.28 18.88
N MET A 118 9.16 1.46 19.09
CA MET A 118 10.18 1.17 18.06
C MET A 118 10.22 -0.31 17.67
N ARG A 119 10.20 -1.22 18.65
CA ARG A 119 10.28 -2.68 18.41
C ARG A 119 8.92 -3.32 18.14
N GLY A 120 7.83 -2.77 18.65
CA GLY A 120 6.48 -3.28 18.39
C GLY A 120 5.95 -2.95 16.99
N SER A 121 6.49 -1.90 16.35
CA SER A 121 6.07 -1.47 15.01
C SER A 121 6.22 -2.53 13.91
N TYR A 122 7.07 -3.56 14.11
CA TYR A 122 7.27 -4.64 13.14
C TYR A 122 6.05 -5.53 12.95
N ILE A 123 5.21 -5.72 13.97
CA ILE A 123 4.02 -6.58 13.89
C ILE A 123 3.01 -6.05 12.85
N PRO A 124 2.49 -4.82 12.98
CA PRO A 124 1.60 -4.22 11.98
C PRO A 124 2.29 -4.00 10.62
N LEU A 125 3.61 -3.83 10.60
CA LEU A 125 4.35 -3.76 9.34
C LEU A 125 4.30 -5.10 8.59
N LEU A 126 4.53 -6.21 9.28
CA LEU A 126 4.45 -7.56 8.71
C LEU A 126 3.04 -7.86 8.23
N GLN A 127 2.02 -7.53 9.03
CA GLN A 127 0.60 -7.69 8.64
C GLN A 127 0.30 -6.94 7.34
N ARG A 128 0.80 -5.71 7.18
CA ARG A 128 0.64 -4.93 5.94
C ARG A 128 1.34 -5.54 4.74
N ILE A 129 2.51 -6.12 4.94
CA ILE A 129 3.26 -6.80 3.89
C ILE A 129 2.47 -8.03 3.40
N LEU A 130 2.00 -8.86 4.32
CA LEU A 130 1.16 -10.02 4.00
C LEU A 130 -0.12 -9.62 3.26
N LEU A 131 -0.79 -8.56 3.73
CA LEU A 131 -1.97 -8.02 3.07
C LEU A 131 -1.69 -7.57 1.63
N ASN A 132 -0.53 -6.92 1.38
CA ASN A 132 -0.14 -6.53 0.02
C ASN A 132 0.07 -7.75 -0.89
N PHE A 133 0.68 -8.83 -0.39
CA PHE A 133 0.84 -10.06 -1.17
C PHE A 133 -0.50 -10.67 -1.54
N ILE A 134 -1.45 -10.72 -0.60
CA ILE A 134 -2.80 -11.24 -0.86
C ILE A 134 -3.51 -10.38 -1.91
N TRP A 135 -3.48 -9.04 -1.77
CA TRP A 135 -4.09 -8.15 -2.77
C TRP A 135 -3.44 -8.22 -4.14
N CYS A 136 -2.12 -8.45 -4.21
CA CYS A 136 -1.43 -8.68 -5.47
C CYS A 136 -1.91 -9.98 -6.12
N ALA A 137 -2.01 -11.06 -5.35
CA ALA A 137 -2.52 -12.35 -5.84
C ALA A 137 -3.96 -12.24 -6.39
N VAL A 138 -4.86 -11.58 -5.65
CA VAL A 138 -6.25 -11.36 -6.07
C VAL A 138 -6.36 -10.49 -7.33
N GLN A 139 -5.48 -9.51 -7.49
CA GLN A 139 -5.47 -8.70 -8.71
C GLN A 139 -4.90 -9.46 -9.91
N CYS A 140 -3.93 -10.35 -9.69
CA CYS A 140 -3.40 -11.22 -10.74
C CYS A 140 -4.43 -12.25 -11.21
N GLU A 141 -5.25 -12.82 -10.32
CA GLU A 141 -6.29 -13.78 -10.69
C GLU A 141 -7.44 -13.11 -11.48
N SER A 142 -7.69 -11.83 -11.19
CA SER A 142 -8.69 -11.01 -11.90
C SER A 142 -8.16 -10.50 -13.25
N GLY A 143 -6.88 -10.70 -13.54
CA GLY A 143 -6.27 -10.30 -14.81
C GLY A 143 -6.80 -11.14 -15.98
N PRO A 144 -6.81 -10.60 -17.20
CA PRO A 144 -7.22 -11.38 -18.36
C PRO A 144 -6.28 -12.58 -18.53
N ASN A 145 -6.84 -13.79 -18.50
CA ASN A 145 -6.12 -14.98 -18.95
C ASN A 145 -5.58 -14.69 -20.36
N PRO A 146 -4.32 -15.06 -20.66
CA PRO A 146 -3.84 -14.97 -22.03
C PRO A 146 -4.85 -15.71 -22.91
N PRO A 147 -5.29 -15.11 -24.02
CA PRO A 147 -6.30 -15.73 -24.86
C PRO A 147 -5.82 -17.13 -25.23
N LEU A 148 -6.68 -18.13 -25.04
CA LEU A 148 -6.39 -19.54 -25.33
C LEU A 148 -5.81 -19.74 -26.73
N SER A 149 -6.09 -18.83 -27.68
CA SER A 149 -5.48 -18.83 -29.01
C SER A 149 -3.97 -18.58 -29.01
N LEU A 150 -3.44 -17.72 -28.13
CA LEU A 150 -2.00 -17.46 -28.01
C LEU A 150 -1.28 -18.59 -27.28
N ALA A 151 -1.92 -19.17 -26.27
CA ALA A 151 -1.41 -20.36 -25.59
C ALA A 151 -1.36 -21.57 -26.55
N ASP A 152 -2.37 -21.74 -27.41
CA ASP A 152 -2.39 -22.80 -28.42
C ASP A 152 -1.41 -22.51 -29.57
N HIS A 153 -1.18 -21.23 -29.93
CA HIS A 153 -0.15 -20.83 -30.88
C HIS A 153 1.27 -21.10 -30.34
N GLN A 154 1.57 -20.77 -29.08
CA GLN A 154 2.86 -21.10 -28.47
C GLN A 154 3.06 -22.61 -28.37
N ASN A 155 2.06 -23.37 -27.94
CA ASN A 155 2.11 -24.84 -27.91
C ASN A 155 2.22 -25.50 -29.30
N ARG A 156 1.80 -24.83 -30.37
CA ARG A 156 2.00 -25.30 -31.75
C ARG A 156 3.36 -24.95 -32.31
N LEU A 157 3.97 -23.84 -31.86
CA LEU A 157 5.32 -23.45 -32.25
C LEU A 157 6.38 -24.27 -31.53
N GLU A 158 6.17 -24.63 -30.26
CA GLU A 158 7.08 -25.51 -29.51
C GLU A 158 7.02 -26.98 -29.95
N ARG A 159 5.96 -27.38 -30.66
CA ARG A 159 5.79 -28.72 -31.24
C ARG A 159 6.30 -28.86 -32.69
N ARG A 160 6.93 -27.83 -33.25
CA ARG A 160 7.59 -27.84 -34.57
C ARG A 160 9.09 -27.69 -34.41
#